data_AF-A0A6I6UCR5-F1
#
_entry.id   AF-A0A6I6UCR5-F1
#
_cell.length_a   1.000
_cell.length_b   1.000
_cell.length_c   1.000
_cell.angle_alpha   90.00
_cell.angle_beta   90.00
_cell.angle_gamma   90.00
#
_symmetry.space_group_name_H-M   'P 1'
#
loop_
_entity.id
_entity.type
_entity.pdbx_description
1 polymer ?
#
loop_
_entity_poly.entity_id
_entity_poly.type
_entity_poly.pdbx_seq_one_letter_code
_entity_poly.pdbx_strand_id
1 'polypeptide(L)' 'MKNMNSLALLVSLIVLVGFPILFLFVSLYTGDWRYLMWSLPPSFLAGFTGLILTVQTMKKERKEA' A
#
# COMPACT_ATOMS: atom_id res chain seq x y z
N MET A 1 -5.17 19.76 6.75
CA MET A 1 -4.92 18.85 5.60
C MET A 1 -3.73 17.92 5.81
N LYS A 2 -2.63 18.35 6.46
CA LYS A 2 -1.46 17.49 6.82
C LYS A 2 -1.82 16.12 7.45
N ASN A 3 -2.89 16.11 8.23
CA ASN A 3 -3.51 14.96 8.89
C ASN A 3 -4.17 13.97 7.89
N MET A 4 -4.84 14.45 6.84
CA MET A 4 -5.45 13.57 5.82
C MET A 4 -4.39 12.93 4.91
N ASN A 5 -3.37 13.69 4.52
CA ASN A 5 -2.27 13.17 3.70
C ASN A 5 -1.42 12.14 4.47
N SER A 6 -1.21 12.34 5.78
CA SER A 6 -0.54 11.35 6.63
C SER A 6 -1.36 10.06 6.77
N LEU A 7 -2.68 10.15 6.87
CA LEU A 7 -3.57 8.98 6.89
C LEU A 7 -3.55 8.23 5.55
N ALA A 8 -3.56 8.94 4.42
CA ALA A 8 -3.48 8.33 3.10
C ALA A 8 -2.15 7.58 2.87
N LEU A 9 -1.02 8.14 3.34
CA LEU A 9 0.28 7.44 3.35
C LEU A 9 0.25 6.18 4.22
N LEU A 10 -0.36 6.27 5.40
CA LEU A 10 -0.47 5.13 6.32
C LEU A 10 -1.32 4.01 5.73
N VAL A 11 -2.48 4.35 5.16
CA VAL A 11 -3.38 3.38 4.51
C VAL A 11 -2.71 2.73 3.31
N SER A 12 -2.08 3.51 2.43
CA SER A 12 -1.37 2.96 1.28
C SER A 12 -0.22 2.03 1.69
N LEU A 13 0.51 2.36 2.76
CA LEU A 13 1.55 1.49 3.32
C LEU A 13 0.99 0.21 3.96
N ILE A 14 -0.12 0.30 4.68
CA ILE A 14 -0.82 -0.88 5.22
C ILE A 14 -1.30 -1.78 4.09
N VAL A 15 -1.84 -1.23 3.00
CA VAL A 15 -2.26 -2.05 1.87
C VAL A 15 -1.04 -2.73 1.24
N LEU A 16 0.02 -1.95 0.98
CA LEU A 16 1.26 -2.41 0.35
C LEU A 16 1.92 -3.57 1.09
N VAL A 17 1.92 -3.54 2.43
CA VAL A 17 2.68 -4.48 3.27
C VAL A 17 1.76 -5.46 4.02
N GLY A 18 0.61 -4.99 4.51
CA GLY A 18 -0.35 -5.78 5.27
C GLY A 18 -0.99 -6.89 4.44
N PHE A 19 -1.42 -6.63 3.20
CA PHE A 19 -1.98 -7.68 2.35
C PHE A 19 -0.96 -8.79 2.06
N PRO A 20 0.28 -8.50 1.62
CA PRO A 20 1.29 -9.54 1.43
C PRO A 20 1.63 -10.30 2.71
N ILE A 21 1.67 -9.65 3.87
CA ILE A 21 1.89 -10.32 5.15
C ILE A 21 0.74 -11.29 5.47
N LEU A 22 -0.51 -10.87 5.30
CA LEU A 22 -1.67 -11.75 5.51
C LEU A 22 -1.63 -12.96 4.58
N PHE A 23 -1.40 -12.74 3.29
CA PHE A 23 -1.32 -13.81 2.30
C PHE A 23 -0.07 -14.68 2.47
N LEU A 24 0.99 -14.17 3.09
CA LEU A 24 2.15 -14.96 3.49
C LEU A 24 1.78 -15.96 4.60
N PHE A 25 1.03 -15.55 5.62
CA PHE A 25 0.55 -16.49 6.64
C PHE A 25 -0.41 -17.54 6.06
N VAL A 26 -1.32 -17.12 5.17
CA VAL A 26 -2.22 -18.05 4.46
C VAL A 26 -1.42 -19.05 3.62
N SER A 27 -0.39 -18.58 2.92
CA SER A 27 0.47 -19.41 2.09
C SER A 27 1.26 -20.42 2.92
N LEU A 28 1.82 -20.01 4.05
CA LEU A 28 2.51 -20.90 4.99
C LEU A 28 1.56 -21.96 5.58
N TYR A 29 0.33 -21.57 5.91
CA TYR A 29 -0.67 -22.48 6.47
C TYR A 29 -1.18 -23.50 5.44
N THR A 30 -1.39 -23.08 4.20
CA THR A 30 -1.89 -23.94 3.11
C THR A 30 -0.78 -24.71 2.39
N GLY A 31 0.47 -24.30 2.53
CA GLY A 31 1.61 -24.79 1.74
C GLY A 31 1.60 -24.28 0.29
N ASP A 32 0.64 -23.43 -0.08
CA ASP A 32 0.49 -22.95 -1.45
C ASP A 32 0.96 -21.50 -1.60
N TRP A 33 2.10 -21.33 -2.30
CA TRP A 33 2.73 -20.04 -2.58
C TRP A 33 1.97 -19.18 -3.60
N ARG A 34 1.00 -19.76 -4.31
CA ARG A 34 0.18 -19.02 -5.27
C ARG A 34 -0.67 -17.95 -4.59
N TYR A 35 -1.12 -18.18 -3.35
CA TYR A 35 -1.82 -17.16 -2.57
C TYR A 35 -0.99 -15.90 -2.37
N LEU A 36 0.28 -16.05 -2.00
CA LEU A 36 1.20 -14.92 -1.90
C LEU A 36 1.44 -14.29 -3.27
N MET A 37 1.84 -15.09 -4.27
CA MET A 37 2.20 -14.58 -5.61
C MET A 37 1.06 -13.81 -6.29
N TRP A 38 -0.19 -14.28 -6.17
CA TRP A 38 -1.36 -13.61 -6.76
C TRP A 38 -1.80 -12.37 -5.98
N SER A 39 -1.46 -12.27 -4.69
CA SER A 39 -1.75 -11.08 -3.89
C SER A 39 -0.80 -9.90 -4.15
N LEU A 40 0.42 -10.18 -4.64
CA LEU A 40 1.45 -9.16 -4.85
C LEU A 40 1.06 -8.12 -5.92
N PRO A 41 0.62 -8.49 -7.15
CA PRO A 41 0.26 -7.50 -8.16
C PRO A 41 -0.83 -6.51 -7.71
N PRO A 42 -2.00 -6.94 -7.20
CA PRO A 42 -3.03 -5.98 -6.77
C PRO A 42 -2.61 -5.17 -5.55
N SER A 43 -1.89 -5.76 -4.60
CA SER A 43 -1.35 -5.04 -3.43
C SER A 43 -0.37 -3.94 -3.83
N PHE A 44 0.60 -4.29 -4.68
CA PHE A 44 1.60 -3.34 -5.17
C PHE A 44 0.95 -2.25 -6.02
N LEU A 45 0.03 -2.60 -6.91
CA LEU A 45 -0.68 -1.61 -7.72
C LEU A 45 -1.46 -0.64 -6.84
N ALA A 46 -2.27 -1.11 -5.89
CA ALA A 46 -3.06 -0.24 -5.02
C ALA A 46 -2.18 0.57 -4.04
N GLY A 47 -1.21 -0.08 -3.40
CA GLY A 47 -0.32 0.56 -2.43
C GLY A 47 0.59 1.61 -3.08
N PHE A 48 1.24 1.30 -4.21
CA PHE A 48 2.10 2.27 -4.90
C PHE A 48 1.32 3.40 -5.53
N THR A 49 0.17 3.15 -6.16
CA THR A 49 -0.64 4.24 -6.72
C THR A 49 -1.11 5.20 -5.63
N GLY A 50 -1.58 4.68 -4.49
CA GLY A 50 -1.94 5.49 -3.32
C GLY A 50 -0.76 6.31 -2.78
N LEU A 51 0.42 5.69 -2.66
CA LEU A 51 1.65 6.36 -2.24
C LEU A 51 2.05 7.49 -3.20
N ILE A 52 2.10 7.21 -4.51
CA ILE A 52 2.52 8.18 -5.53
C ILE A 52 1.59 9.39 -5.53
N LEU A 53 0.28 9.16 -5.54
CA LEU A 53 -0.72 10.25 -5.54
C LEU A 53 -0.63 11.09 -4.27
N THR A 54 -0.46 10.45 -3.11
CA THR A 54 -0.32 11.17 -1.83
C THR A 54 0.98 11.97 -1.78
N VAL A 55 2.09 11.43 -2.28
CA VAL A 55 3.36 12.16 -2.36
C VAL A 55 3.28 13.31 -3.34
N GLN A 56 2.61 13.14 -4.49
CA GLN A 56 2.42 14.19 -5.48
C GLN A 56 1.55 15.33 -4.95
N THR A 57 0.44 15.02 -4.29
CA THR A 57 -0.45 16.01 -3.65
C THR A 57 0.29 16.78 -2.56
N MET A 58 1.04 16.09 -1.68
CA MET A 58 1.86 16.76 -0.67
C MET A 58 2.96 17.67 -1.27
N LYS A 59 3.61 17.26 -2.36
CA LYS A 59 4.61 18.08 -3.05
C LYS A 59 3.99 19.33 -3.69
N LYS A 60 2.77 19.21 -4.22
CA LYS A 60 2.03 20.33 -4.82
C LYS A 60 1.62 21.34 -3.74
N GLU A 61 1.03 20.87 -2.64
CA GLU A 61 0.66 21.71 -1.49
C GLU A 61 1.86 22.49 -0.93
N ARG A 62 3.05 21.85 -0.85
CA ARG A 62 4.26 22.49 -0.35
C ARG A 62 4.86 23.54 -1.29
N LYS A 63 4.55 23.49 -2.58
CA LYS A 63 4.99 24.49 -3.57
C LYS A 63 4.06 25.71 -3.65
N GLU A 64 2.80 25.54 -3.24
CA GLU A 64 1.77 26.58 -3.27
C GLU A 64 1.65 27.34 -1.93
N ALA A 65 2.35 26.89 -0.88
CA ALA A 65 2.46 27.53 0.44
C ALA A 65 3.79 28.28 0.61
#